data_AF-A0A969NJS9-F1
#
_entry.id   AF-A0A969NJS9-F1
#
_cell.length_a   1.000
_cell.length_b   1.000
_cell.length_c   1.000
_cell.angle_alpha   90.00
_cell.angle_beta   90.00
_cell.angle_gamma   90.00
#
_symmetry.space_group_name_H-M   'P 1'
#
loop_
_entity.id
_entity.type
_entity.pdbx_description
1 polymer ?
#
loop_
_entity_poly.entity_id
_entity_poly.type
_entity_poly.pdbx_seq_one_letter_code
_entity_poly.pdbx_strand_id
1 'polypeptide(L)'
;MDGSAPVTDDSCLMISVEKEYIKGHGGVFKLDPSKPEKEAAEWYFPVGTKKFAFWDGGIIGSVAINDQYINESETHIAAFLAIDGYLYVVDHKNITGEKIIGPDGVTKYPTPKLLFKQYVGGSISSPIIVGNKIVACTYEGIYLFEYDKNMNFKLLDQKKGISFEASPICWNNRIYVVSNTTGLMYCFGEKQ
;
A
#
# COMPACT_ATOMS: atom_id res chain seq x y z
N MET A 1 8.08 -8.07 9.03
CA MET A 1 6.67 -8.23 8.54
C MET A 1 5.82 -7.60 9.62
N ASP A 2 5.43 -6.34 9.42
CA ASP A 2 5.04 -5.47 10.53
C ASP A 2 3.67 -4.83 10.32
N GLY A 3 3.17 -4.85 9.09
CA GLY A 3 1.82 -4.42 8.77
C GLY A 3 0.76 -5.40 9.25
N SER A 4 -0.47 -4.89 9.37
CA SER A 4 -1.65 -5.74 9.46
C SER A 4 -1.88 -6.46 8.13
N ALA A 5 -2.59 -7.58 8.18
CA ALA A 5 -2.89 -8.42 7.03
C ALA A 5 -4.37 -8.29 6.62
N PRO A 6 -4.73 -7.37 5.69
CA PRO A 6 -6.07 -7.35 5.11
C PRO A 6 -6.43 -8.69 4.50
N VAL A 7 -7.66 -9.13 4.76
CA VAL A 7 -8.26 -10.30 4.12
C VAL A 7 -8.98 -9.82 2.87
N THR A 8 -8.61 -10.36 1.70
CA THR A 8 -9.29 -10.09 0.43
C THR A 8 -10.58 -10.89 0.31
N ASP A 9 -11.44 -10.50 -0.62
CA ASP A 9 -12.73 -11.16 -0.84
C ASP A 9 -12.60 -12.64 -1.28
N ASP A 10 -11.48 -12.99 -1.92
CA ASP A 10 -11.09 -14.36 -2.24
C ASP A 10 -10.36 -15.08 -1.09
N SER A 11 -10.53 -14.60 0.15
CA SER A 11 -10.01 -15.21 1.38
C SER A 11 -8.48 -15.33 1.47
N CYS A 12 -7.77 -14.54 0.67
CA CYS A 12 -6.31 -14.43 0.76
C CYS A 12 -5.90 -13.30 1.74
N LEU A 13 -4.63 -13.30 2.13
CA LEU A 13 -4.01 -12.31 3.00
C LEU A 13 -3.04 -11.44 2.21
N MET A 14 -3.07 -10.14 2.43
CA MET A 14 -2.10 -9.19 1.89
C MET A 14 -1.03 -8.88 2.94
N ILE A 15 0.20 -9.34 2.72
CA ILE A 15 1.28 -9.24 3.71
C ILE A 15 2.37 -8.29 3.23
N SER A 16 2.60 -7.21 3.96
CA SER A 16 3.74 -6.32 3.72
C SER A 16 5.05 -6.91 4.24
N VAL A 17 6.12 -6.64 3.50
CA VAL A 17 7.47 -7.15 3.75
C VAL A 17 8.43 -5.98 3.75
N GLU A 18 9.00 -5.71 4.93
CA GLU A 18 10.12 -4.80 5.12
C GLU A 18 11.44 -5.41 4.59
N LYS A 19 12.50 -4.62 4.45
CA LYS A 19 13.78 -5.03 3.83
C LYS A 19 14.86 -5.49 4.82
N GLU A 20 14.70 -5.16 6.10
CA GLU A 20 15.72 -5.08 7.14
C GLU A 20 16.39 -6.43 7.39
N TYR A 21 15.58 -7.49 7.44
CA TYR A 21 16.04 -8.84 7.80
C TYR A 21 16.04 -9.83 6.63
N ILE A 22 15.87 -9.35 5.40
CA ILE A 22 15.74 -10.19 4.21
C ILE A 22 16.84 -9.91 3.19
N LYS A 23 17.15 -10.87 2.31
CA LYS A 23 18.21 -10.72 1.30
C LYS A 23 17.73 -9.98 0.04
N GLY A 24 16.53 -10.30 -0.41
CA GLY A 24 15.86 -9.71 -1.56
C GLY A 24 15.25 -8.35 -1.26
N HIS A 25 14.40 -7.86 -2.15
CA HIS A 25 13.64 -6.62 -1.95
C HIS A 25 12.52 -6.83 -0.94
N GLY A 26 12.13 -5.77 -0.23
CA GLY A 26 10.84 -5.72 0.45
C GLY A 26 9.70 -5.56 -0.56
N GLY A 27 8.45 -5.67 -0.12
CA GLY A 27 7.30 -5.73 -1.04
C GLY A 27 6.02 -6.24 -0.39
N VAL A 28 5.14 -6.82 -1.21
CA VAL A 28 3.85 -7.37 -0.77
C VAL A 28 3.67 -8.79 -1.28
N PHE A 29 3.26 -9.70 -0.41
CA PHE A 29 2.69 -10.99 -0.80
C PHE A 29 1.17 -10.94 -0.82
N LYS A 30 0.57 -11.69 -1.74
CA LYS A 30 -0.76 -12.27 -1.55
C LYS A 30 -0.61 -13.75 -1.20
N LEU A 31 -1.13 -14.15 -0.04
CA LEU A 31 -1.05 -15.52 0.46
C LEU A 31 -2.44 -16.13 0.55
N ASP A 32 -2.63 -17.33 0.03
CA ASP A 32 -3.80 -18.17 0.26
C ASP A 32 -3.53 -19.09 1.47
N PRO A 33 -4.13 -18.79 2.64
CA PRO A 33 -3.89 -19.57 3.86
C PRO A 33 -4.55 -20.96 3.83
N SER A 34 -5.38 -21.27 2.84
CA SER A 34 -5.98 -22.61 2.67
C SER A 34 -5.02 -23.61 2.00
N LYS A 35 -3.95 -23.14 1.36
CA LYS A 35 -2.97 -23.96 0.65
C LYS A 35 -1.77 -24.33 1.55
N PRO A 36 -1.06 -25.44 1.24
CA PRO A 36 0.20 -25.78 1.89
C PRO A 36 1.24 -24.66 1.75
N GLU A 37 2.18 -24.56 2.70
CA GLU A 37 3.18 -23.48 2.80
C GLU A 37 3.92 -23.17 1.49
N LYS A 38 4.23 -24.20 0.68
CA LYS A 38 5.00 -24.08 -0.56
C LYS A 38 4.18 -23.57 -1.75
N GLU A 39 2.86 -23.58 -1.60
CA GLU A 39 1.87 -23.23 -2.63
C GLU A 39 1.02 -22.04 -2.20
N ALA A 40 1.14 -21.59 -0.95
CA ALA A 40 0.34 -20.51 -0.38
C ALA A 40 0.62 -19.14 -1.02
N ALA A 41 1.80 -18.91 -1.60
CA ALA A 41 2.11 -17.63 -2.23
C ALA A 41 1.52 -17.55 -3.64
N GLU A 42 0.42 -16.81 -3.78
CA GLU A 42 -0.22 -16.55 -5.08
C GLU A 42 0.66 -15.66 -5.95
N TRP A 43 1.20 -14.58 -5.37
CA TRP A 43 2.12 -13.68 -6.05
C TRP A 43 2.94 -12.85 -5.05
N TYR A 44 4.03 -12.26 -5.55
CA TYR A 44 4.84 -11.27 -4.85
C TYR A 44 5.07 -10.03 -5.71
N PHE A 45 4.98 -8.85 -5.11
CA PHE A 45 5.32 -7.57 -5.74
C PHE A 45 6.44 -6.87 -4.97
N PRO A 46 7.68 -6.78 -5.49
CA PRO A 46 8.77 -6.07 -4.84
C PRO A 46 8.66 -4.56 -5.03
N VAL A 47 9.15 -3.81 -4.03
CA VAL A 47 9.36 -2.36 -4.13
C VAL A 47 10.84 -2.01 -4.18
N GLY A 48 11.16 -0.75 -4.47
CA GLY A 48 12.53 -0.27 -4.49
C GLY A 48 13.20 -0.38 -3.12
N THR A 49 14.52 -0.53 -3.13
CA THR A 49 15.34 -0.49 -1.91
C THR A 49 15.97 0.88 -1.78
N LYS A 50 15.65 1.58 -0.71
CA LYS A 50 16.23 2.88 -0.37
C LYS A 50 16.29 2.99 1.14
N LYS A 51 17.44 3.39 1.68
CA LYS A 51 17.54 3.72 3.10
C LYS A 51 16.82 5.03 3.38
N PHE A 52 16.01 5.07 4.43
CA PHE A 52 15.37 6.28 4.92
C PHE A 52 15.21 6.20 6.43
N ALA A 53 15.68 7.22 7.14
CA ALA A 53 15.87 7.18 8.58
C ALA A 53 16.70 5.93 8.99
N PHE A 54 16.14 5.06 9.82
CA PHE A 54 16.76 3.80 10.24
C PHE A 54 16.29 2.58 9.45
N TRP A 55 15.36 2.76 8.50
CA TRP A 55 14.83 1.68 7.67
C TRP A 55 15.71 1.47 6.43
N ASP A 56 15.96 0.20 6.11
CA ASP A 56 16.73 -0.26 4.96
C ASP A 56 15.89 -0.35 3.67
N GLY A 57 14.57 -0.35 3.78
CA GLY A 57 13.65 -0.28 2.64
C GLY A 57 12.38 -1.11 2.82
N GLY A 58 11.69 -1.40 1.71
CA GLY A 58 10.48 -2.23 1.76
C GLY A 58 9.25 -1.47 2.22
N ILE A 59 8.33 -2.18 2.85
CA ILE A 59 7.04 -1.68 3.30
C ILE A 59 6.87 -1.99 4.79
N ILE A 60 6.76 -0.94 5.60
CA ILE A 60 6.53 -1.04 7.05
C ILE A 60 5.03 -1.00 7.38
N GLY A 61 4.30 -0.12 6.69
CA GLY A 61 2.86 0.01 6.83
C GLY A 61 2.07 -1.21 6.32
N SER A 62 0.75 -1.12 6.43
CA SER A 62 -0.16 -2.15 5.91
C SER A 62 -0.56 -1.84 4.47
N VAL A 63 -1.07 -2.86 3.79
CA VAL A 63 -1.70 -2.72 2.47
C VAL A 63 -3.16 -2.27 2.67
N ALA A 64 -3.68 -1.44 1.77
CA ALA A 64 -5.11 -1.14 1.69
C ALA A 64 -5.71 -1.83 0.46
N ILE A 65 -6.93 -2.36 0.59
CA ILE A 65 -7.67 -3.01 -0.49
C ILE A 65 -9.03 -2.33 -0.68
N ASN A 66 -9.58 -2.37 -1.90
CA ASN A 66 -10.89 -1.77 -2.20
C ASN A 66 -12.05 -2.76 -2.11
N ASP A 67 -11.82 -4.01 -1.74
CA ASP A 67 -12.80 -5.13 -1.80
C ASP A 67 -14.14 -4.83 -1.09
N GLN A 68 -14.16 -3.99 -0.06
CA GLN A 68 -15.40 -3.59 0.62
C GLN A 68 -16.25 -2.55 -0.12
N TYR A 69 -15.70 -1.92 -1.16
CA TYR A 69 -16.32 -0.80 -1.88
C TYR A 69 -16.78 -1.16 -3.29
N ILE A 70 -16.45 -2.35 -3.77
CA ILE A 70 -16.65 -2.76 -5.17
C ILE A 70 -17.33 -4.12 -5.27
N ASN A 71 -17.84 -4.43 -6.46
CA ASN A 71 -18.38 -5.74 -6.80
C ASN A 71 -17.32 -6.62 -7.48
N GLU A 72 -17.57 -7.93 -7.55
CA GLU A 72 -16.65 -8.92 -8.14
C GLU A 72 -16.22 -8.63 -9.59
N SER A 73 -17.05 -7.94 -10.38
CA SER A 73 -16.76 -7.60 -11.77
C SER A 73 -15.83 -6.39 -11.94
N GLU A 74 -15.59 -5.64 -10.87
CA GLU A 74 -14.75 -4.44 -10.88
C GLU A 74 -13.29 -4.78 -10.59
N THR A 75 -12.37 -3.86 -10.89
CA THR A 75 -10.94 -4.10 -10.62
C THR A 75 -10.65 -4.04 -9.13
N HIS A 76 -10.15 -5.16 -8.62
CA HIS A 76 -9.70 -5.33 -7.25
C HIS A 76 -8.26 -4.81 -7.09
N ILE A 77 -8.10 -3.73 -6.34
CA ILE A 77 -6.81 -3.05 -6.18
C ILE A 77 -6.24 -3.20 -4.78
N ALA A 78 -4.92 -3.28 -4.71
CA ALA A 78 -4.16 -3.17 -3.48
C ALA A 78 -3.20 -1.99 -3.56
N ALA A 79 -3.31 -1.06 -2.61
CA ALA A 79 -2.50 0.14 -2.50
C ALA A 79 -1.55 0.05 -1.30
N PHE A 80 -0.30 0.45 -1.48
CA PHE A 80 0.71 0.40 -0.42
C PHE A 80 1.77 1.47 -0.61
N LEU A 81 2.32 1.95 0.51
CA LEU A 81 3.38 2.94 0.56
C LEU A 81 4.68 2.27 0.95
N ALA A 82 5.75 2.65 0.27
CA ALA A 82 7.08 2.10 0.53
C ALA A 82 8.05 3.16 1.02
N ILE A 83 9.11 2.69 1.69
CA ILE A 83 10.24 3.50 2.15
C ILE A 83 10.95 4.18 0.96
N ASP A 84 10.89 3.59 -0.23
CA ASP A 84 11.44 4.17 -1.46
C ASP A 84 10.75 5.47 -1.92
N GLY A 85 9.61 5.79 -1.31
CA GLY A 85 8.87 7.03 -1.48
C GLY A 85 7.73 6.98 -2.49
N TYR A 86 7.37 5.79 -2.94
CA TYR A 86 6.28 5.60 -3.88
C TYR A 86 5.02 5.05 -3.21
N LEU A 87 3.88 5.59 -3.66
CA LEU A 87 2.59 4.91 -3.60
C LEU A 87 2.53 3.97 -4.80
N TYR A 88 2.27 2.70 -4.52
CA TYR A 88 2.03 1.66 -5.50
C TYR A 88 0.57 1.23 -5.44
N VAL A 89 -0.01 0.94 -6.60
CA VAL A 89 -1.33 0.30 -6.71
C VAL A 89 -1.24 -0.82 -7.74
N VAL A 90 -1.61 -2.03 -7.33
CA VAL A 90 -1.63 -3.23 -8.18
C VAL A 90 -3.04 -3.77 -8.30
N ASP A 91 -3.33 -4.45 -9.40
CA ASP A 91 -4.49 -5.33 -9.53
C ASP A 91 -4.20 -6.62 -8.77
N HIS A 92 -4.84 -6.82 -7.62
CA HIS A 92 -4.49 -7.91 -6.71
C HIS A 92 -5.04 -9.27 -7.12
N LYS A 93 -5.90 -9.32 -8.15
CA LYS A 93 -6.44 -10.56 -8.72
C LYS A 93 -5.82 -10.96 -10.06
N ASN A 94 -5.17 -10.04 -10.78
CA ASN A 94 -4.60 -10.32 -12.10
C ASN A 94 -3.05 -10.38 -12.11
N ILE A 95 -2.51 -11.55 -12.44
CA ILE A 95 -1.07 -11.78 -12.63
C ILE A 95 -0.62 -11.53 -14.08
N THR A 96 0.61 -11.05 -14.27
CA THR A 96 1.13 -10.66 -15.60
C THR A 96 1.71 -11.82 -16.43
N GLY A 97 1.78 -13.02 -15.84
CA GLY A 97 2.47 -14.18 -16.42
C GLY A 97 3.99 -14.19 -16.18
N GLU A 98 4.56 -13.08 -15.72
CA GLU A 98 5.96 -12.98 -15.34
C GLU A 98 6.19 -13.49 -13.90
N LYS A 99 7.44 -13.86 -13.61
CA LYS A 99 7.88 -14.18 -12.25
C LYS A 99 9.02 -13.30 -11.80
N ILE A 100 8.98 -12.86 -10.55
CA ILE A 100 9.98 -11.98 -9.94
C ILE A 100 10.61 -12.61 -8.71
N ILE A 101 11.85 -12.22 -8.41
CA ILE A 101 12.58 -12.69 -7.23
C ILE A 101 11.89 -12.16 -5.97
N GLY A 102 11.62 -13.06 -5.03
CA GLY A 102 11.01 -12.77 -3.75
C GLY A 102 11.98 -12.26 -2.68
N PRO A 103 11.52 -12.17 -1.43
CA PRO A 103 12.28 -11.54 -0.35
C PRO A 103 13.49 -12.37 0.11
N ASP A 104 13.52 -13.67 -0.15
CA ASP A 104 14.69 -14.52 0.13
C ASP A 104 15.88 -14.26 -0.85
N GLY A 105 15.64 -13.48 -1.91
CA GLY A 105 16.62 -13.21 -2.96
C GLY A 105 16.84 -14.37 -3.93
N VAL A 106 16.04 -15.45 -3.86
CA VAL A 106 16.25 -16.68 -4.65
C VAL A 106 14.94 -17.18 -5.26
N THR A 107 13.89 -17.36 -4.47
CA THR A 107 12.62 -17.92 -4.92
C THR A 107 11.91 -16.94 -5.85
N LYS A 108 11.30 -17.45 -6.93
CA LYS A 108 10.55 -16.63 -7.88
C LYS A 108 9.04 -16.86 -7.76
N TYR A 109 8.28 -15.78 -7.66
CA TYR A 109 6.83 -15.80 -7.54
C TYR A 109 6.18 -15.12 -8.74
N PRO A 110 4.94 -15.48 -9.13
CA PRO A 110 4.14 -14.65 -10.02
C PRO A 110 4.07 -13.21 -9.50
N THR A 111 3.83 -12.25 -10.39
CA THR A 111 3.68 -10.83 -10.01
C THR A 111 2.35 -10.27 -10.52
N PRO A 112 1.65 -9.44 -9.73
CA PRO A 112 0.41 -8.81 -10.15
C PRO A 112 0.68 -7.67 -11.15
N LYS A 113 -0.36 -7.25 -11.85
CA LYS A 113 -0.29 -6.09 -12.74
C LYS A 113 -0.18 -4.79 -11.94
N LEU A 114 0.89 -4.03 -12.17
CA LEU A 114 1.01 -2.65 -11.68
C LEU A 114 0.03 -1.73 -12.42
N LEU A 115 -0.81 -1.02 -11.68
CA LEU A 115 -1.79 -0.07 -12.23
C LEU A 115 -1.32 1.38 -12.07
N PHE A 116 -0.70 1.71 -10.94
CA PHE A 116 -0.27 3.07 -10.63
C PHE A 116 0.98 3.09 -9.76
N LYS A 117 1.84 4.07 -10.04
CA LYS A 117 3.05 4.34 -9.25
C LYS A 117 3.31 5.85 -9.25
N GLN A 118 3.34 6.46 -8.07
CA GLN A 118 3.60 7.90 -7.93
C GLN A 118 4.50 8.16 -6.73
N TYR A 119 5.52 9.00 -6.93
CA TYR A 119 6.35 9.46 -5.80
C TYR A 119 5.53 10.43 -4.94
N VAL A 120 5.44 10.12 -3.65
CA VAL A 120 4.72 10.88 -2.61
C VAL A 120 5.57 11.11 -1.36
N GLY A 121 6.84 10.68 -1.39
CA GLY A 121 7.74 10.69 -0.25
C GLY A 121 7.70 9.39 0.55
N GLY A 122 8.82 9.08 1.21
CA GLY A 122 8.96 7.87 2.03
C GLY A 122 7.85 7.80 3.08
N SER A 123 7.41 6.59 3.43
CA SER A 123 6.37 6.43 4.46
C SER A 123 6.46 5.08 5.16
N ILE A 124 6.13 5.10 6.45
CA ILE A 124 5.81 3.91 7.26
C ILE A 124 4.31 3.82 7.58
N SER A 125 3.50 4.78 7.13
CA SER A 125 2.05 4.75 7.33
C SER A 125 1.39 3.76 6.37
N SER A 126 0.17 3.34 6.72
CA SER A 126 -0.69 2.59 5.82
C SER A 126 -1.56 3.58 5.04
N PRO A 127 -1.70 3.47 3.70
CA PRO A 127 -2.74 4.20 3.00
C PRO A 127 -4.13 3.71 3.45
N ILE A 128 -5.16 4.48 3.13
CA ILE A 128 -6.56 4.01 3.21
C ILE A 128 -7.26 4.21 1.87
N ILE A 129 -8.22 3.32 1.59
CA ILE A 129 -9.13 3.45 0.46
C ILE A 129 -10.52 3.75 1.01
N VAL A 130 -11.20 4.73 0.43
CA VAL A 130 -12.57 5.11 0.76
C VAL A 130 -13.33 5.34 -0.55
N GLY A 131 -14.19 4.38 -0.92
CA GLY A 131 -14.81 4.37 -2.25
C GLY A 131 -13.74 4.39 -3.34
N ASN A 132 -13.80 5.38 -4.23
CA ASN A 132 -12.86 5.54 -5.34
C ASN A 132 -11.65 6.44 -5.02
N LYS A 133 -11.34 6.67 -3.73
CA LYS A 133 -10.26 7.56 -3.30
C LYS A 133 -9.21 6.84 -2.48
N ILE A 134 -7.97 7.29 -2.61
CA ILE A 134 -6.82 6.81 -1.85
C ILE A 134 -6.24 7.99 -1.08
N VAL A 135 -6.07 7.81 0.23
CA VAL A 135 -5.34 8.77 1.07
C VAL A 135 -4.00 8.15 1.42
N ALA A 136 -2.93 8.87 1.11
CA ALA A 136 -1.56 8.49 1.40
C ALA A 136 -0.89 9.51 2.33
N CYS A 137 -0.55 9.08 3.53
CA CYS A 137 0.21 9.87 4.51
C CYS A 137 1.68 9.47 4.46
N THR A 138 2.58 10.45 4.42
CA THR A 138 4.03 10.22 4.27
C THR A 138 4.81 11.19 5.15
N TYR A 139 6.13 11.01 5.20
CA TYR A 139 7.03 11.96 5.85
C TYR A 139 7.05 13.34 5.14
N GLU A 140 6.61 13.43 3.89
CA GLU A 140 6.59 14.67 3.11
C GLU A 140 5.23 15.38 3.11
N GLY A 141 4.14 14.67 3.43
CA GLY A 141 2.80 15.24 3.43
C GLY A 141 1.67 14.21 3.42
N ILE A 142 0.47 14.70 3.15
CA ILE A 142 -0.72 13.90 2.87
C ILE A 142 -1.18 14.16 1.43
N TYR A 143 -1.58 13.11 0.73
CA TYR A 143 -1.96 13.11 -0.67
C TYR A 143 -3.32 12.43 -0.83
N LEU A 144 -4.21 13.06 -1.60
CA LEU A 144 -5.52 12.54 -1.94
C LEU A 144 -5.57 12.22 -3.43
N PHE A 145 -5.70 10.94 -3.76
CA PHE A 145 -5.91 10.48 -5.12
C PHE A 145 -7.35 10.02 -5.32
N GLU A 146 -7.79 10.09 -6.56
CA GLU A 146 -9.02 9.50 -7.06
C GLU A 146 -8.71 8.59 -8.24
N TYR A 147 -9.46 7.52 -8.41
CA TYR A 147 -9.43 6.68 -9.60
C TYR A 147 -10.82 6.51 -10.21
N ASP A 148 -10.85 6.33 -11.53
CA ASP A 148 -12.07 5.99 -12.27
C ASP A 148 -12.19 4.47 -12.52
N LYS A 149 -13.27 4.05 -13.18
CA LYS A 149 -13.52 2.63 -13.51
C LYS A 149 -12.50 2.01 -14.46
N ASN A 150 -11.75 2.83 -15.19
CA ASN A 150 -10.71 2.38 -16.12
C ASN A 150 -9.32 2.40 -15.45
N MET A 151 -9.26 2.61 -14.13
CA MET A 151 -8.03 2.73 -13.36
C MET A 151 -7.16 3.91 -13.82
N ASN A 152 -7.77 5.02 -14.26
CA ASN A 152 -7.06 6.28 -14.43
C ASN A 152 -7.00 6.99 -13.08
N PHE A 153 -5.77 7.21 -12.58
CA PHE A 153 -5.53 7.85 -11.28
C PHE A 153 -5.26 9.34 -11.45
N LYS A 154 -5.83 10.15 -10.56
CA LYS A 154 -5.66 11.59 -10.50
C LYS A 154 -5.35 12.05 -9.09
N LEU A 155 -4.30 12.86 -8.92
CA LEU A 155 -4.09 13.60 -7.67
C LEU A 155 -5.14 14.71 -7.57
N LEU A 156 -5.98 14.67 -6.55
CA LEU A 156 -7.01 15.67 -6.30
C LEU A 156 -6.47 16.83 -5.46
N ASP A 157 -5.76 16.51 -4.39
CA ASP A 157 -5.21 17.50 -3.46
C ASP A 157 -4.00 16.94 -2.69
N GLN A 158 -3.18 17.82 -2.14
CA GLN A 158 -2.08 17.47 -1.27
C GLN A 158 -1.76 18.58 -0.26
N LYS A 159 -1.37 18.18 0.94
CA LYS A 159 -0.76 19.09 1.92
C LYS A 159 0.64 18.62 2.27
N LYS A 160 1.62 19.34 1.76
CA LYS A 160 3.06 19.09 2.00
C LYS A 160 3.57 19.82 3.23
N GLY A 161 4.74 19.39 3.72
CA GLY A 161 5.49 20.05 4.80
C GLY A 161 5.04 19.66 6.21
N ILE A 162 4.19 18.63 6.32
CA ILE A 162 3.77 18.05 7.60
C ILE A 162 4.03 16.55 7.49
N SER A 163 4.78 16.00 8.44
CA SER A 163 5.12 14.59 8.46
C SER A 163 4.04 13.78 9.20
N PHE A 164 3.71 12.63 8.62
CA PHE A 164 2.75 11.67 9.16
C PHE A 164 3.34 10.25 9.10
N GLU A 165 3.48 9.63 10.27
CA GLU A 165 3.80 8.19 10.41
C GLU A 165 2.54 7.41 10.77
N ALA A 166 1.60 8.05 11.47
CA ALA A 166 0.30 7.50 11.76
C ALA A 166 -0.50 7.23 10.47
N SER A 167 -1.19 6.09 10.46
CA SER A 167 -2.14 5.79 9.40
C SER A 167 -3.40 6.65 9.58
N PRO A 168 -3.94 7.27 8.52
CA PRO A 168 -5.15 8.08 8.62
C PRO A 168 -6.39 7.22 8.85
N ILE A 169 -7.45 7.85 9.34
CA ILE A 169 -8.81 7.29 9.34
C ILE A 169 -9.76 8.22 8.60
N CYS A 170 -10.81 7.65 7.99
CA CYS A 170 -11.92 8.43 7.45
C CYS A 170 -13.14 8.28 8.36
N TRP A 171 -13.69 9.40 8.82
CA TRP A 171 -14.90 9.44 9.62
C TRP A 171 -15.74 10.65 9.23
N ASN A 172 -17.04 10.44 9.00
CA ASN A 172 -17.98 11.51 8.63
C ASN A 172 -17.45 12.41 7.48
N ASN A 173 -17.00 11.79 6.39
CA ASN A 173 -16.41 12.43 5.20
C ASN A 173 -15.18 13.33 5.50
N ARG A 174 -14.46 13.06 6.58
CA ARG A 174 -13.25 13.78 6.98
C ARG A 174 -12.12 12.81 7.25
N ILE A 175 -10.91 13.24 6.91
CA ILE A 175 -9.69 12.49 7.17
C ILE A 175 -9.05 13.01 8.44
N TYR A 176 -8.78 12.09 9.36
CA TYR A 176 -8.09 12.39 10.61
C TYR A 176 -6.76 11.66 10.67
N VAL A 177 -5.71 12.38 11.06
CA VAL A 177 -4.36 11.81 11.19
C VAL A 177 -3.52 12.63 12.17
N VAL A 178 -2.68 11.95 12.96
CA VAL A 178 -1.75 12.60 13.91
C VAL A 178 -0.41 12.84 13.24
N SER A 179 0.14 14.04 13.39
CA SER A 179 1.47 14.39 12.88
C SER A 179 2.53 14.19 13.94
N ASN A 180 3.62 13.50 13.61
CA ASN A 180 4.71 13.28 14.57
C ASN A 180 5.61 14.52 14.73
N THR A 181 5.65 15.41 13.74
CA THR A 181 6.45 16.65 13.82
C THR A 181 5.77 17.75 14.63
N THR A 182 4.44 17.76 14.70
CA THR A 182 3.70 18.80 15.44
C THR A 182 3.02 18.30 16.70
N GLY A 183 2.82 16.99 16.85
CA GLY A 183 2.08 16.41 17.96
C GLY A 183 0.56 16.68 17.91
N LEU A 184 0.04 17.21 16.80
CA LEU A 184 -1.36 17.57 16.63
C LEU A 184 -2.12 16.52 15.78
N MET A 185 -3.41 16.39 16.07
CA MET A 185 -4.37 15.69 15.21
C MET A 185 -4.93 16.67 14.17
N TYR A 186 -4.72 16.35 12.90
CA TYR A 186 -5.26 17.12 11.78
C TYR A 186 -6.62 16.55 11.36
N CYS A 187 -7.48 17.43 10.86
CA CYS A 187 -8.76 17.11 10.27
C CYS A 187 -8.83 17.75 8.88
N PHE A 188 -8.85 16.93 7.84
CA PHE A 188 -8.97 17.38 6.45
C PHE A 188 -10.38 17.09 5.94
N GLY A 189 -10.99 18.06 5.26
CA GLY A 189 -12.34 17.98 4.71
C GLY A 189 -12.99 19.36 4.65
N GLU A 190 -14.22 19.42 4.16
CA GLU A 190 -14.95 20.69 4.07
C GLU A 190 -15.23 21.28 5.46
N LYS A 191 -15.04 22.61 5.56
CA LYS A 191 -15.49 23.37 6.73
C LYS A 191 -17.01 23.30 6.78
N GLN A 192 -17.53 22.90 7.94
CA GLN A 192 -18.96 23.06 8.25
C GLN A 192 -19.25 24.51 8.59
#